data_AF-A0A935PW84-F1
#
_entry.id   AF-A0A935PW84-F1
#
_cell.length_a   1.000
_cell.length_b   1.000
_cell.length_c   1.000
_cell.angle_alpha   90.00
_cell.angle_beta   90.00
_cell.angle_gamma   90.00
#
_symmetry.space_group_name_H-M   'P 1'
#
loop_
_entity.id
_entity.type
_entity.pdbx_description
1 polymer ?
#
loop_
_entity_poly.entity_id
_entity_poly.type
_entity_poly.pdbx_seq_one_letter_code
_entity_poly.pdbx_strand_id
1 'polypeptide(L)'
;MNAPIDYLNPDLPPNLRRVVMPVVDATAVTLKGYGCLVDDPEDFEVEIVRWPAKGTRPVDADTGDQGGTTQGVFVSEWMGDILYGRNEAVGGHYILAYGQDPSVAKEDHAANPDRMMLWHANYHPDGGQLFFPLDKRPFYVPLALPGDDITPEKFVCFRFTGEKGLYIHPDIWHEGVFALSGRQRFHDRQGAVHARVSVDFAREFGCLLEAPVLA
;
A
#
# COMPACT_ATOMS: atom_id res chain seq x y z
N MET A 1 19.52 13.74 -10.32
CA MET A 1 18.75 13.51 -9.08
C MET A 1 17.30 13.55 -9.48
N ASN A 2 16.52 12.52 -9.15
CA ASN A 2 15.08 12.55 -9.39
C ASN A 2 14.44 13.48 -8.36
N ALA A 3 13.50 14.32 -8.79
CA ALA A 3 12.73 15.15 -7.85
C ALA A 3 11.89 14.24 -6.94
N PRO A 4 11.67 14.63 -5.67
CA PRO A 4 10.69 13.95 -4.83
C PRO A 4 9.32 13.93 -5.52
N ILE A 5 8.63 12.80 -5.43
CA ILE A 5 7.25 12.67 -5.92
C ILE A 5 6.35 13.52 -5.02
N ASP A 6 5.52 14.39 -5.62
CA ASP A 6 4.42 15.05 -4.91
C ASP A 6 3.22 14.12 -4.90
N TYR A 7 3.07 13.38 -3.79
CA TYR A 7 2.00 12.41 -3.62
C TYR A 7 0.61 13.02 -3.41
N LEU A 8 0.52 14.34 -3.21
CA LEU A 8 -0.76 15.04 -3.11
C LEU A 8 -1.15 15.69 -4.44
N ASN A 9 -0.18 15.88 -5.35
CA ASN A 9 -0.42 16.39 -6.69
C ASN A 9 0.30 15.52 -7.74
N PRO A 10 -0.17 14.29 -7.97
CA PRO A 10 0.51 13.34 -8.86
C PRO A 10 0.50 13.74 -10.34
N ASP A 11 -0.18 14.82 -10.74
CA ASP A 11 -0.26 15.35 -12.11
C ASP A 11 -0.62 14.28 -13.14
N LEU A 12 -1.73 13.58 -12.89
CA LEU A 12 -2.19 12.46 -13.69
C LEU A 12 -2.85 12.96 -14.99
N PRO A 13 -2.49 12.42 -16.17
CA PRO A 13 -3.19 12.72 -17.41
C PRO A 13 -4.69 12.34 -17.33
N PRO A 14 -5.58 13.07 -18.03
CA PRO A 14 -6.98 12.70 -18.09
C PRO A 14 -7.18 11.42 -18.94
N ASN A 15 -8.26 10.68 -18.69
CA ASN A 15 -8.70 9.54 -19.50
C ASN A 15 -7.67 8.39 -19.60
N LEU A 16 -6.94 8.13 -18.52
CA LEU A 16 -6.04 6.97 -18.45
C LEU A 16 -6.80 5.66 -18.65
N ARG A 17 -6.17 4.70 -19.32
CA ARG A 17 -6.70 3.32 -19.41
C ARG A 17 -6.84 2.74 -18.01
N ARG A 18 -7.80 1.85 -17.81
CA ARG A 18 -7.98 1.14 -16.54
C ARG A 18 -7.60 -0.32 -16.69
N VAL A 19 -6.81 -0.85 -15.76
CA VAL A 19 -6.48 -2.28 -15.64
C VAL A 19 -7.15 -2.80 -14.40
N VAL A 20 -8.12 -3.69 -14.56
CA VAL A 20 -8.88 -4.23 -13.43
C VAL A 20 -8.08 -5.32 -12.75
N MET A 21 -7.78 -5.13 -11.46
CA MET A 21 -7.19 -6.17 -10.62
C MET A 21 -8.24 -7.20 -10.23
N PRO A 22 -7.90 -8.49 -10.18
CA PRO A 22 -8.75 -9.48 -9.52
C PRO A 22 -8.89 -9.15 -8.04
N VAL A 23 -10.13 -9.22 -7.51
CA VAL A 23 -10.41 -9.04 -6.08
C VAL A 23 -10.58 -10.43 -5.45
N VAL A 24 -9.80 -10.72 -4.40
CA VAL A 24 -9.74 -12.03 -3.75
C VAL A 24 -9.85 -11.87 -2.24
N ASP A 25 -10.55 -12.79 -1.57
CA ASP A 25 -10.59 -12.79 -0.10
C ASP A 25 -9.22 -13.09 0.51
N ALA A 26 -8.82 -12.31 1.51
CA ALA A 26 -7.60 -12.52 2.27
C ALA A 26 -7.75 -13.72 3.20
N THR A 27 -6.99 -14.77 2.93
CA THR A 27 -6.92 -15.99 3.72
C THR A 27 -5.45 -16.41 3.86
N ALA A 28 -5.15 -17.30 4.79
CA ALA A 28 -3.79 -17.86 4.90
C ALA A 28 -3.30 -18.54 3.59
N VAL A 29 -4.21 -19.06 2.77
CA VAL A 29 -3.87 -19.70 1.49
C VAL A 29 -3.62 -18.66 0.40
N THR A 30 -4.50 -17.67 0.29
CA THR A 30 -4.42 -16.65 -0.79
C THR A 30 -3.29 -15.64 -0.55
N LEU A 31 -2.92 -15.37 0.70
CA LEU A 31 -1.80 -14.49 1.05
C LEU A 31 -0.43 -15.17 0.99
N LYS A 32 -0.35 -16.46 0.65
CA LYS A 32 0.92 -17.19 0.60
C LYS A 32 1.92 -16.48 -0.32
N GLY A 33 3.06 -16.09 0.25
CA GLY A 33 4.14 -15.39 -0.45
C GLY A 33 4.06 -13.86 -0.39
N TYR A 34 2.90 -13.30 -0.05
CA TYR A 34 2.73 -11.86 0.17
C TYR A 34 2.92 -11.47 1.64
N GLY A 35 2.54 -12.37 2.55
CA GLY A 35 2.48 -12.07 3.97
C GLY A 35 1.55 -13.02 4.71
N CYS A 36 0.94 -12.55 5.79
CA CYS A 36 0.01 -13.35 6.58
C CYS A 36 -1.04 -12.51 7.30
N LEU A 37 -2.07 -13.20 7.81
CA LEU A 37 -3.07 -12.60 8.68
C LEU A 37 -2.52 -12.49 10.10
N VAL A 38 -2.82 -11.39 10.78
CA VAL A 38 -2.35 -11.11 12.15
C VAL A 38 -3.54 -11.03 13.10
N ASP A 39 -3.50 -11.81 14.18
CA ASP A 39 -4.53 -11.82 15.22
C ASP A 39 -4.34 -10.72 16.27
N ASP A 40 -3.09 -10.45 16.66
CA ASP A 40 -2.70 -9.40 17.62
C ASP A 40 -1.45 -8.67 17.10
N PRO A 41 -1.48 -7.33 16.94
CA PRO A 41 -0.31 -6.57 16.47
C PRO A 41 0.83 -6.50 17.50
N GLU A 42 0.56 -6.68 18.79
CA GLU A 42 1.60 -6.59 19.84
C GLU A 42 2.48 -7.83 19.87
N ASP A 43 1.93 -8.99 19.53
CA ASP A 43 2.65 -10.27 19.49
C ASP A 43 3.35 -10.53 18.14
N PHE A 44 3.30 -9.58 17.20
CA PHE A 44 3.85 -9.74 15.86
C PHE A 44 5.19 -9.00 15.67
N GLU A 45 6.22 -9.76 15.30
CA GLU A 45 7.55 -9.24 14.97
C GLU A 45 7.64 -8.91 13.47
N VAL A 46 7.97 -7.65 13.15
CA VAL A 46 8.17 -7.18 11.77
C VAL A 46 9.57 -7.54 11.30
N GLU A 47 9.69 -8.17 10.13
CA GLU A 47 10.99 -8.50 9.55
C GLU A 47 11.76 -7.22 9.20
N ILE A 48 13.02 -7.14 9.62
CA ILE A 48 13.98 -6.13 9.17
C ILE A 48 15.04 -6.82 8.31
N VAL A 49 15.24 -6.30 7.11
CA VAL A 49 16.14 -6.91 6.12
C VAL A 49 17.50 -6.26 6.20
N ARG A 50 18.53 -7.11 6.20
CA ARG A 50 19.91 -6.64 6.08
C ARG A 50 20.12 -5.96 4.74
N TRP A 51 20.61 -4.73 4.79
CA TRP A 51 20.92 -3.94 3.61
C TRP A 51 21.71 -4.76 2.58
N PRO A 52 21.29 -4.80 1.31
CA PRO A 52 21.95 -5.62 0.31
C PRO A 52 23.30 -5.01 -0.09
N ALA A 53 24.32 -5.87 -0.23
CA ALA A 53 25.56 -5.48 -0.88
C ALA A 53 25.35 -5.38 -2.40
N LYS A 54 25.88 -4.33 -3.04
CA LYS A 54 25.79 -4.15 -4.51
C LYS A 54 26.68 -5.09 -5.32
N GLY A 55 27.66 -5.74 -4.69
CA GLY A 55 28.67 -6.57 -5.35
C GLY A 55 28.85 -7.91 -4.66
N THR A 56 29.99 -8.57 -4.90
CA THR A 56 30.24 -9.92 -4.40
C THR A 56 30.68 -9.99 -2.94
N ARG A 57 31.06 -8.86 -2.33
CA ARG A 57 31.45 -8.79 -0.92
C ARG A 57 30.17 -8.66 -0.08
N PRO A 58 29.92 -9.54 0.90
CA PRO A 58 28.73 -9.45 1.74
C PRO A 58 28.82 -8.27 2.71
N VAL A 59 27.67 -7.88 3.26
CA VAL A 59 27.62 -7.05 4.47
C VAL A 59 28.05 -7.91 5.67
N ASP A 60 28.80 -7.31 6.60
CA ASP A 60 29.28 -8.00 7.79
C ASP A 60 28.13 -8.57 8.63
N ALA A 61 28.36 -9.72 9.27
CA ALA A 61 27.30 -10.55 9.84
C ALA A 61 26.49 -9.89 10.98
N ASP A 62 27.04 -8.86 11.60
CA ASP A 62 26.49 -8.09 12.73
C ASP A 62 26.03 -6.68 12.31
N THR A 63 25.91 -6.42 11.00
CA THR A 63 25.52 -5.09 10.48
C THR A 63 24.48 -5.12 9.36
N GLY A 64 23.82 -4.00 9.15
CA GLY A 64 22.93 -3.72 8.01
C GLY A 64 21.44 -3.88 8.27
N ASP A 65 21.03 -4.30 9.47
CA ASP A 65 19.64 -4.54 9.89
C ASP A 65 19.27 -3.82 11.21
N GLN A 66 20.12 -2.92 11.71
CA GLN A 66 19.91 -2.27 13.01
C GLN A 66 18.94 -1.08 12.98
N GLY A 67 18.27 -0.84 11.84
CA GLY A 67 17.30 0.25 11.71
C GLY A 67 16.08 0.06 12.61
N GLY A 68 15.71 -1.19 12.91
CA GLY A 68 14.55 -1.51 13.74
C GLY A 68 13.23 -1.05 13.10
N THR A 69 12.19 -0.92 13.93
CA THR A 69 10.82 -0.57 13.48
C THR A 69 10.38 0.79 13.99
N THR A 70 9.51 1.46 13.24
CA THR A 70 8.70 2.60 13.68
C THR A 70 7.22 2.22 13.67
N GLN A 71 6.39 2.93 14.43
CA GLN A 71 4.95 2.67 14.50
C GLN A 71 4.13 3.95 14.70
N GLY A 72 2.86 3.89 14.30
CA GLY A 72 1.93 5.01 14.39
C GLY A 72 0.54 4.64 13.90
N VAL A 73 -0.38 5.60 13.84
CA VAL A 73 -1.68 5.37 13.20
C VAL A 73 -1.57 5.67 11.70
N PHE A 74 -1.99 4.72 10.88
CA PHE A 74 -2.29 4.97 9.47
C PHE A 74 -3.78 5.29 9.31
N VAL A 75 -4.09 6.41 8.66
CA VAL A 75 -5.46 6.83 8.36
C VAL A 75 -5.70 6.70 6.85
N SER A 76 -6.77 5.98 6.51
CA SER A 76 -7.30 5.87 5.14
C SER A 76 -8.65 6.59 5.11
N GLU A 77 -8.78 7.68 4.35
CA GLU A 77 -9.95 8.56 4.39
C GLU A 77 -10.40 9.03 3.01
N TRP A 78 -11.65 8.72 2.67
CA TRP A 78 -12.31 9.32 1.51
C TRP A 78 -12.75 10.74 1.80
N MET A 79 -12.36 11.68 0.94
CA MET A 79 -12.98 13.00 0.80
C MET A 79 -13.55 13.10 -0.62
N GLY A 80 -14.88 13.05 -0.73
CA GLY A 80 -15.57 12.86 -2.01
C GLY A 80 -15.04 11.63 -2.77
N ASP A 81 -14.46 11.86 -3.94
CA ASP A 81 -13.90 10.89 -4.86
C ASP A 81 -12.40 10.59 -4.63
N ILE A 82 -11.75 11.14 -3.61
CA ILE A 82 -10.31 10.98 -3.40
C ILE A 82 -10.04 10.27 -2.08
N LEU A 83 -9.29 9.17 -2.14
CA LEU A 83 -8.83 8.44 -0.96
C LEU A 83 -7.44 8.92 -0.56
N TYR A 84 -7.35 9.52 0.64
CA TYR A 84 -6.11 9.95 1.24
C TYR A 84 -5.57 8.91 2.22
N GLY A 85 -4.24 8.77 2.23
CA GLY A 85 -3.47 8.04 3.22
C GLY A 85 -2.64 8.99 4.06
N ARG A 86 -2.70 8.88 5.39
CA ARG A 86 -1.80 9.59 6.32
C ARG A 86 -1.09 8.57 7.18
N ASN A 87 0.23 8.60 7.18
CA ASN A 87 1.06 7.67 7.92
C ASN A 87 1.82 8.42 9.04
N GLU A 88 1.35 8.31 10.27
CA GLU A 88 2.01 8.95 11.43
C GLU A 88 3.37 8.33 11.76
N ALA A 89 3.62 7.06 11.40
CA ALA A 89 4.87 6.36 11.71
C ALA A 89 6.08 6.96 10.98
N VAL A 90 5.85 7.59 9.82
CA VAL A 90 6.88 8.19 8.94
C VAL A 90 6.55 9.62 8.47
N GLY A 91 5.45 10.21 8.95
CA GLY A 91 5.01 11.56 8.58
C GLY A 91 4.47 11.69 7.14
N GLY A 92 3.94 10.59 6.58
CA GLY A 92 3.46 10.49 5.21
C GLY A 92 2.07 11.09 4.97
N HIS A 93 1.86 11.69 3.80
CA HIS A 93 0.53 12.13 3.34
C HIS A 93 0.44 11.96 1.81
N TYR A 94 -0.54 11.18 1.35
CA TYR A 94 -0.60 10.69 -0.02
C TYR A 94 -2.04 10.58 -0.53
N ILE A 95 -2.23 10.73 -1.85
CA ILE A 95 -3.42 10.23 -2.53
C ILE A 95 -3.20 8.76 -2.88
N LEU A 96 -3.98 7.86 -2.28
CA LEU A 96 -3.90 6.42 -2.51
C LEU A 96 -4.72 5.99 -3.72
N ALA A 97 -5.91 6.56 -3.90
CA ALA A 97 -6.81 6.22 -5.00
C ALA A 97 -7.84 7.30 -5.30
N TYR A 98 -8.49 7.13 -6.45
CA TYR A 98 -9.66 7.88 -6.87
C TYR A 98 -10.88 6.97 -7.06
N GLY A 99 -12.06 7.46 -6.73
CA GLY A 99 -13.36 6.83 -7.00
C GLY A 99 -13.93 7.21 -8.38
N GLN A 100 -13.47 8.33 -8.95
CA GLN A 100 -13.79 8.82 -10.29
C GLN A 100 -12.53 9.09 -11.09
N ASP A 101 -12.65 9.35 -12.40
CA ASP A 101 -11.49 9.74 -13.20
C ASP A 101 -10.79 10.95 -12.54
N PRO A 102 -9.45 10.92 -12.37
CA PRO A 102 -8.72 11.99 -11.67
C PRO A 102 -9.00 13.39 -12.21
N SER A 103 -9.36 13.53 -13.49
CA SER A 103 -9.64 14.84 -14.12
C SER A 103 -10.98 15.46 -13.71
N VAL A 104 -11.89 14.68 -13.11
CA VAL A 104 -13.22 15.13 -12.67
C VAL A 104 -13.53 14.83 -11.21
N ALA A 105 -12.63 14.13 -10.50
CA ALA A 105 -12.77 13.78 -9.10
C ALA A 105 -12.93 15.03 -8.23
N LYS A 106 -13.84 14.98 -7.24
CA LYS A 106 -14.12 16.09 -6.33
C LYS A 106 -14.04 15.66 -4.89
N GLU A 107 -13.74 16.59 -4.00
CA GLU A 107 -13.70 16.33 -2.55
C GLU A 107 -15.01 16.71 -1.83
N ASP A 108 -15.92 17.41 -2.50
CA ASP A 108 -17.03 18.17 -1.89
C ASP A 108 -18.35 17.39 -1.76
N HIS A 109 -18.28 16.06 -1.64
CA HIS A 109 -19.45 15.22 -1.39
C HIS A 109 -19.16 14.03 -0.46
N ALA A 110 -20.23 13.36 -0.05
CA ALA A 110 -20.19 12.22 0.87
C ALA A 110 -20.70 10.90 0.25
N ALA A 111 -20.86 10.84 -1.08
CA ALA A 111 -21.18 9.59 -1.75
C ALA A 111 -20.08 8.55 -1.53
N ASN A 112 -20.47 7.29 -1.30
CA ASN A 112 -19.51 6.19 -1.20
C ASN A 112 -18.94 5.85 -2.60
N PRO A 113 -17.66 5.49 -2.68
CA PRO A 113 -17.05 5.04 -3.93
C PRO A 113 -17.60 3.67 -4.35
N ASP A 114 -17.71 3.41 -5.66
CA ASP A 114 -18.03 2.10 -6.22
C ASP A 114 -16.78 1.35 -6.74
N ARG A 115 -15.62 2.02 -6.70
CA ARG A 115 -14.32 1.54 -7.15
C ARG A 115 -13.19 2.31 -6.49
N MET A 116 -11.99 1.74 -6.54
CA MET A 116 -10.74 2.44 -6.27
C MET A 116 -9.84 2.36 -7.49
N MET A 117 -9.26 3.49 -7.88
CA MET A 117 -8.28 3.59 -8.95
C MET A 117 -6.97 4.14 -8.40
N LEU A 118 -5.95 3.29 -8.28
CA LEU A 118 -4.62 3.69 -7.82
C LEU A 118 -3.70 3.99 -9.01
N TRP A 119 -2.83 4.99 -8.82
CA TRP A 119 -1.88 5.48 -9.81
C TRP A 119 -0.43 5.07 -9.49
N HIS A 120 -0.19 4.60 -8.26
CA HIS A 120 1.13 4.30 -7.73
C HIS A 120 1.07 3.06 -6.83
N ALA A 121 2.18 2.32 -6.80
CA ALA A 121 2.49 1.29 -5.83
C ALA A 121 3.98 1.40 -5.46
N ASN A 122 4.38 0.76 -4.37
CA ASN A 122 5.74 0.75 -3.90
C ASN A 122 6.08 -0.52 -3.11
N TYR A 123 7.35 -0.72 -2.79
CA TYR A 123 7.80 -1.71 -1.82
C TYR A 123 8.87 -1.13 -0.91
N HIS A 124 9.03 -1.80 0.24
CA HIS A 124 10.01 -1.47 1.27
C HIS A 124 11.09 -2.56 1.32
N PRO A 125 12.33 -2.26 0.90
CA PRO A 125 13.43 -3.23 0.97
C PRO A 125 14.07 -3.32 2.35
N ASP A 126 13.80 -2.37 3.26
CA ASP A 126 14.38 -2.36 4.60
C ASP A 126 13.63 -3.26 5.60
N GLY A 127 12.36 -3.59 5.33
CA GLY A 127 11.58 -4.43 6.21
C GLY A 127 10.14 -4.62 5.74
N GLY A 128 9.42 -5.47 6.47
CA GLY A 128 8.01 -5.69 6.27
C GLY A 128 7.16 -4.54 6.82
N GLN A 129 5.86 -4.63 6.61
CA GLN A 129 4.89 -3.68 7.11
C GLN A 129 3.63 -4.37 7.62
N LEU A 130 3.18 -3.98 8.80
CA LEU A 130 2.00 -4.49 9.47
C LEU A 130 0.94 -3.40 9.50
N PHE A 131 -0.27 -3.74 9.05
CA PHE A 131 -1.47 -2.94 9.24
C PHE A 131 -2.51 -3.73 10.03
N PHE A 132 -2.93 -3.22 11.18
CA PHE A 132 -3.98 -3.82 11.99
C PHE A 132 -5.19 -2.90 12.13
N PRO A 133 -6.41 -3.32 11.74
CA PRO A 133 -7.59 -2.46 11.72
C PRO A 133 -8.06 -2.09 13.12
N LEU A 134 -7.96 -0.81 13.49
CA LEU A 134 -8.40 -0.32 14.81
C LEU A 134 -9.91 -0.17 14.90
N ASP A 135 -10.57 0.12 13.77
CA ASP A 135 -12.02 0.33 13.71
C ASP A 135 -12.79 -0.95 13.36
N LYS A 136 -12.12 -2.09 13.17
CA LYS A 136 -12.70 -3.41 12.86
C LYS A 136 -13.71 -3.41 11.70
N ARG A 137 -13.34 -2.76 10.60
CA ARG A 137 -14.15 -2.67 9.37
C ARG A 137 -13.42 -3.28 8.18
N PRO A 138 -14.16 -3.78 7.17
CA PRO A 138 -13.56 -4.28 5.95
C PRO A 138 -12.66 -3.25 5.27
N PHE A 139 -11.57 -3.72 4.70
CA PHE A 139 -10.60 -2.90 3.98
C PHE A 139 -9.95 -3.72 2.86
N TYR A 140 -9.43 -3.04 1.85
CA TYR A 140 -8.74 -3.66 0.72
C TYR A 140 -7.25 -3.32 0.73
N VAL A 141 -6.43 -4.20 0.16
CA VAL A 141 -5.00 -3.98 -0.06
C VAL A 141 -4.58 -4.53 -1.42
N PRO A 142 -4.14 -3.70 -2.38
CA PRO A 142 -3.54 -4.17 -3.62
C PRO A 142 -2.10 -4.66 -3.35
N LEU A 143 -1.78 -5.90 -3.76
CA LEU A 143 -0.46 -6.50 -3.58
C LEU A 143 0.05 -7.16 -4.87
N ALA A 144 1.36 -7.15 -5.08
CA ALA A 144 2.06 -7.96 -6.08
C ALA A 144 3.33 -8.59 -5.49
N LEU A 145 3.69 -9.80 -5.94
CA LEU A 145 4.91 -10.48 -5.49
C LEU A 145 6.18 -9.74 -5.92
N PRO A 146 7.34 -10.00 -5.27
CA PRO A 146 8.57 -9.27 -5.54
C PRO A 146 9.07 -9.42 -6.97
N GLY A 147 9.83 -8.41 -7.42
CA GLY A 147 10.50 -8.40 -8.72
C GLY A 147 10.42 -7.03 -9.40
N ASP A 148 11.52 -6.60 -10.00
CA ASP A 148 11.66 -5.25 -10.60
C ASP A 148 10.86 -5.10 -11.90
N ASP A 149 10.69 -6.17 -12.68
CA ASP A 149 9.86 -6.22 -13.89
C ASP A 149 8.37 -6.23 -13.54
N ILE A 150 7.91 -5.31 -12.70
CA ILE A 150 6.52 -5.23 -12.26
C ILE A 150 5.63 -4.76 -13.42
N THR A 151 4.43 -5.31 -13.53
CA THR A 151 3.43 -4.86 -14.51
C THR A 151 2.06 -4.71 -13.85
N PRO A 152 1.16 -3.87 -14.41
CA PRO A 152 -0.19 -3.69 -13.90
C PRO A 152 -0.94 -5.00 -13.60
N GLU A 153 -0.78 -6.00 -14.46
CA GLU A 153 -1.51 -7.27 -14.42
C GLU A 153 -1.02 -8.23 -13.32
N LYS A 154 0.12 -7.93 -12.67
CA LYS A 154 0.65 -8.74 -11.56
C LYS A 154 -0.01 -8.42 -10.22
N PHE A 155 -0.76 -7.33 -10.12
CA PHE A 155 -1.43 -6.93 -8.89
C PHE A 155 -2.75 -7.68 -8.68
N VAL A 156 -2.99 -8.05 -7.43
CA VAL A 156 -4.24 -8.64 -6.93
C VAL A 156 -4.72 -7.76 -5.78
N CYS A 157 -6.01 -7.45 -5.75
CA CYS A 157 -6.61 -6.70 -4.65
C CYS A 157 -7.17 -7.66 -3.61
N PHE A 158 -6.65 -7.63 -2.39
CA PHE A 158 -7.07 -8.51 -1.30
C PHE A 158 -8.12 -7.84 -0.43
N ARG A 159 -9.23 -8.53 -0.19
CA ARG A 159 -10.33 -8.11 0.68
C ARG A 159 -10.18 -8.70 2.07
N PHE A 160 -10.16 -7.83 3.08
CA PHE A 160 -10.13 -8.20 4.49
C PHE A 160 -11.47 -7.88 5.14
N THR A 161 -11.90 -8.72 6.07
CA THR A 161 -13.14 -8.50 6.84
C THR A 161 -13.00 -7.41 7.90
N GLY A 162 -11.77 -7.09 8.30
CA GLY A 162 -11.46 -6.18 9.41
C GLY A 162 -11.32 -6.88 10.76
N GLU A 163 -11.47 -8.20 10.83
CA GLU A 163 -11.30 -8.97 12.07
C GLU A 163 -9.82 -9.21 12.42
N LYS A 164 -8.97 -9.34 11.39
CA LYS A 164 -7.53 -9.57 11.50
C LYS A 164 -6.76 -8.48 10.76
N GLY A 165 -5.52 -8.26 11.19
CA GLY A 165 -4.55 -7.43 10.47
C GLY A 165 -3.92 -8.17 9.29
N LEU A 166 -3.14 -7.40 8.53
CA LEU A 166 -2.26 -7.88 7.47
C LEU A 166 -0.82 -7.57 7.87
N TYR A 167 0.03 -8.57 7.81
CA TYR A 167 1.47 -8.38 7.71
C TYR A 167 1.91 -8.62 6.27
N ILE A 168 2.75 -7.74 5.75
CA ILE A 168 3.32 -7.75 4.40
C ILE A 168 4.82 -7.99 4.52
N HIS A 169 5.34 -8.99 3.79
CA HIS A 169 6.78 -9.26 3.74
C HIS A 169 7.55 -8.09 3.09
N PRO A 170 8.86 -7.95 3.37
CA PRO A 170 9.73 -7.07 2.59
C PRO A 170 9.64 -7.35 1.09
N ASP A 171 9.93 -6.33 0.27
CA ASP A 171 9.94 -6.38 -1.21
C ASP A 171 8.60 -6.70 -1.90
N ILE A 172 7.51 -6.85 -1.15
CA ILE A 172 6.16 -6.98 -1.73
C ILE A 172 5.73 -5.62 -2.25
N TRP A 173 5.29 -5.57 -3.50
CA TRP A 173 4.68 -4.37 -4.05
C TRP A 173 3.28 -4.19 -3.45
N HIS A 174 3.01 -3.00 -2.94
CA HIS A 174 1.75 -2.63 -2.34
C HIS A 174 1.55 -1.11 -2.43
N GLU A 175 0.36 -0.63 -2.09
CA GLU A 175 0.18 0.79 -1.79
C GLU A 175 -0.08 0.93 -0.28
N GLY A 176 -1.13 1.63 0.14
CA GLY A 176 -1.57 1.60 1.54
C GLY A 176 -2.69 0.58 1.79
N VAL A 177 -3.41 0.81 2.88
CA VAL A 177 -4.70 0.16 3.18
C VAL A 177 -5.86 1.06 2.75
N PHE A 178 -6.88 0.46 2.15
CA PHE A 178 -7.97 1.16 1.49
C PHE A 178 -9.27 0.96 2.29
N ALA A 179 -9.75 2.03 2.93
CA ALA A 179 -11.11 2.06 3.48
C ALA A 179 -12.13 1.95 2.36
N LEU A 180 -13.25 1.25 2.58
CA LEU A 180 -14.31 1.15 1.56
C LEU A 180 -15.24 2.37 1.54
N SER A 181 -15.26 3.14 2.63
CA SER A 181 -16.06 4.37 2.76
C SER A 181 -15.59 5.19 3.97
N GLY A 182 -15.67 6.51 3.85
CA GLY A 182 -15.33 7.44 4.93
C GLY A 182 -13.88 7.27 5.43
N ARG A 183 -13.68 7.52 6.72
CA ARG A 183 -12.38 7.45 7.40
C ARG A 183 -12.21 6.15 8.17
N GLN A 184 -11.08 5.46 8.03
CA GLN A 184 -10.68 4.28 8.80
C GLN A 184 -9.24 4.38 9.31
N ARG A 185 -8.99 3.83 10.50
CA ARG A 185 -7.69 3.84 11.18
C ARG A 185 -7.10 2.45 11.33
N PHE A 186 -5.78 2.38 11.23
CA PHE A 186 -4.99 1.18 11.35
C PHE A 186 -3.78 1.46 12.25
N HIS A 187 -3.43 0.50 13.11
CA HIS A 187 -2.11 0.46 13.70
C HIS A 187 -1.14 0.06 12.60
N ASP A 188 -0.12 0.88 12.38
CA ASP A 188 0.95 0.66 11.41
C ASP A 188 2.26 0.43 12.15
N ARG A 189 2.99 -0.62 11.78
CA ARG A 189 4.35 -0.90 12.23
C ARG A 189 5.18 -1.35 11.03
N GLN A 190 6.30 -0.70 10.77
CA GLN A 190 7.12 -0.94 9.58
C GLN A 190 8.61 -0.71 9.88
N GLY A 191 9.48 -1.07 8.94
CA GLY A 191 10.91 -0.74 8.98
C GLY A 191 11.14 0.77 9.16
N ALA A 192 12.06 1.15 10.05
CA ALA A 192 12.29 2.55 10.41
C ALA A 192 13.18 3.31 9.41
N VAL A 193 13.88 2.61 8.52
CA VAL A 193 14.67 3.26 7.46
C VAL A 193 13.71 3.87 6.42
N HIS A 194 12.56 3.23 6.20
CA HIS A 194 11.52 3.66 5.26
C HIS A 194 12.11 3.89 3.86
N ALA A 195 12.94 2.95 3.42
CA ALA A 195 13.38 2.94 2.04
C ALA A 195 12.17 2.59 1.17
N ARG A 196 12.02 3.26 0.03
CA ARG A 196 10.88 3.04 -0.84
C ARG A 196 11.31 3.03 -2.30
N VAL A 197 10.89 1.99 -3.00
CA VAL A 197 10.99 1.88 -4.46
C VAL A 197 9.58 1.86 -5.01
N SER A 198 9.34 2.68 -6.03
CA SER A 198 8.00 3.03 -6.49
C SER A 198 7.81 2.71 -7.96
N VAL A 199 6.57 2.41 -8.32
CA VAL A 199 6.07 2.35 -9.70
C VAL A 199 4.95 3.38 -9.86
N ASP A 200 5.00 4.14 -10.94
CA ASP A 200 3.96 5.10 -11.34
C ASP A 200 3.23 4.56 -12.57
N PHE A 201 2.04 3.98 -12.37
CA PHE A 201 1.29 3.33 -13.44
C PHE A 201 0.85 4.29 -14.54
N ALA A 202 0.58 5.54 -14.19
CA ALA A 202 0.15 6.54 -15.16
C ALA A 202 1.30 6.91 -16.11
N ARG A 203 2.49 7.16 -15.56
CA ARG A 203 3.68 7.56 -16.34
C ARG A 203 4.34 6.38 -17.04
N GLU A 204 4.42 5.22 -16.39
CA GLU A 204 5.13 4.06 -16.92
C GLU A 204 4.26 3.19 -17.85
N PHE A 205 2.95 3.11 -17.59
CA PHE A 205 2.05 2.19 -18.30
C PHE A 205 0.81 2.85 -18.91
N GLY A 206 0.65 4.17 -18.76
CA GLY A 206 -0.49 4.92 -19.28
C GLY A 206 -1.83 4.44 -18.71
N CYS A 207 -1.85 3.96 -17.46
CA CYS A 207 -3.05 3.40 -16.85
C CYS A 207 -3.18 3.68 -15.35
N LEU A 208 -4.38 3.42 -14.84
CA LEU A 208 -4.68 3.24 -13.41
C LEU A 208 -5.04 1.78 -13.15
N LEU A 209 -4.70 1.27 -11.97
CA LEU A 209 -5.21 -0.03 -11.52
C LEU A 209 -6.57 0.18 -10.86
N GLU A 210 -7.58 -0.59 -11.26
CA GLU A 210 -8.94 -0.50 -10.73
C GLU A 210 -9.28 -1.75 -9.92
N ALA A 211 -9.88 -1.57 -8.73
CA ALA A 211 -10.64 -2.62 -8.06
C ALA A 211 -12.07 -2.14 -7.78
N PRO A 212 -13.10 -2.94 -8.11
CA PRO A 212 -14.48 -2.62 -7.73
C PRO A 212 -14.64 -2.67 -6.22
N VAL A 213 -15.32 -1.68 -5.64
CA VAL A 213 -15.71 -1.64 -4.23
C VAL A 213 -17.13 -2.17 -4.15
N LEU A 214 -17.28 -3.40 -3.68
CA LEU A 214 -18.58 -4.01 -3.47
C LEU A 214 -19.13 -3.52 -2.12
N ALA A 215 -20.21 -2.74 -2.18
CA ALA A 215 -20.99 -2.30 -1.02
C ALA A 215 -21.79 -3.45 -0.39
#